data_AF-R6MSG6-F1
#
_entry.id   AF-R6MSG6-F1
#
_cell.length_a   1.000
_cell.length_b   1.000
_cell.length_c   1.000
_cell.angle_alpha   90.00
_cell.angle_beta   90.00
_cell.angle_gamma   90.00
#
_symmetry.space_group_name_H-M   'P 1'
#
loop_
_entity.id
_entity.type
_entity.pdbx_description
1 polymer ?
#
loop_
_entity_poly.entity_id
_entity_poly.type
_entity_poly.pdbx_seq_one_letter_code
_entity_poly.pdbx_strand_id
1 'polypeptide(L)'
;MGFDRQNILEQIEKNIPTECPDCFERLYFKGAGKYTCPRCHKIYYDYFGFIKEYLEENGPAPAVEIANNTGISLEIIDALLEDGRLEMPKEFKDVKRCERCGALFPVGRYCQKCIENTSNGIMNIFKDEEAQRRKFAKSRLTRDNETKRQYEKDKMHYLNHIREDRK
;
A
#
# COMPACT_ATOMS: atom_id res chain seq x y z
N MET A 1 -8.56 -0.23 -10.82
CA MET A 1 -8.83 1.21 -11.04
C MET A 1 -7.83 1.66 -12.09
N GLY A 2 -8.30 1.91 -13.31
CA GLY A 2 -7.43 2.33 -14.41
C GLY A 2 -7.14 3.81 -14.28
N PHE A 3 -5.86 4.19 -14.27
CA PHE A 3 -5.45 5.58 -14.30
C PHE A 3 -5.68 6.14 -15.72
N ASP A 4 -6.19 7.37 -15.81
CA ASP A 4 -6.42 8.04 -17.10
C ASP A 4 -5.08 8.51 -17.69
N ARG A 5 -4.50 7.68 -18.56
CA ARG A 5 -3.21 7.95 -19.22
C ARG A 5 -3.24 9.24 -20.03
N GLN A 6 -4.38 9.62 -20.60
CA GLN A 6 -4.49 10.86 -21.38
C GLN A 6 -4.28 12.08 -20.48
N ASN A 7 -4.83 12.05 -19.26
CA ASN A 7 -4.63 13.11 -18.29
C ASN A 7 -3.16 13.26 -17.87
N ILE A 8 -2.44 12.16 -17.66
CA ILE A 8 -1.02 12.19 -17.28
C ILE A 8 -0.15 12.80 -18.38
N LEU A 9 -0.36 12.40 -19.64
CA LEU A 9 0.37 12.97 -20.77
C LEU A 9 0.09 14.47 -20.92
N GLU A 10 -1.16 14.88 -20.75
CA GLU A 10 -1.54 16.29 -20.79
C GLU A 10 -0.85 17.10 -19.67
N GLN A 11 -0.70 16.53 -18.47
CA GLN A 11 0.05 17.16 -17.38
C GLN A 11 1.53 17.35 -17.72
N ILE A 12 2.16 16.36 -18.37
CA ILE A 12 3.57 16.43 -18.80
C ILE A 12 3.73 17.54 -19.84
N GLU A 13 2.85 17.61 -20.83
CA GLU A 13 2.90 18.65 -21.87
C GLU A 13 2.68 20.05 -21.30
N LYS A 14 1.73 20.22 -20.37
CA LYS A 14 1.45 21.51 -19.73
C LYS A 14 2.55 22.00 -18.80
N ASN A 15 3.40 21.11 -18.32
CA ASN A 15 4.50 21.47 -17.44
C ASN A 15 5.69 22.10 -18.18
N ILE A 16 5.72 22.04 -19.52
CA ILE A 16 6.77 22.65 -20.33
C ILE A 16 6.78 24.17 -20.11
N PRO A 17 7.83 24.74 -19.51
CA PRO A 17 7.86 26.17 -19.21
C PRO A 17 8.12 26.96 -20.49
N THR A 18 7.16 27.81 -20.87
CA THR A 18 7.22 28.61 -22.11
C THR A 18 7.61 30.06 -21.86
N GLU A 19 7.37 30.58 -20.66
CA GLU A 19 7.57 31.98 -20.28
C GLU A 19 8.24 32.09 -18.91
N CYS A 20 9.12 33.09 -18.74
CA CYS A 20 9.81 33.37 -17.49
C CYS A 20 8.86 34.03 -16.48
N PRO A 21 8.64 33.46 -15.28
CA PRO A 21 7.73 34.04 -14.28
C PRO A 21 8.16 35.42 -13.75
N ASP A 22 9.45 35.76 -13.79
CA ASP A 22 9.94 37.06 -13.32
C ASP A 22 9.92 38.15 -14.40
N CYS A 23 10.10 37.72 -15.65
CA CYS A 23 10.42 38.62 -16.76
C CYS A 23 9.35 38.67 -17.83
N PHE A 24 8.45 37.70 -17.84
CA PHE A 24 7.41 37.46 -18.85
C PHE A 24 7.97 37.33 -20.28
N GLU A 25 9.26 37.00 -20.39
CA GLU A 25 9.93 36.79 -21.67
C GLU A 25 9.95 35.30 -22.01
N ARG A 26 9.87 34.99 -23.31
CA ARG A 26 9.85 33.61 -23.77
C ARG A 26 11.14 32.87 -23.40
N LEU A 27 10.98 31.65 -22.88
CA LEU A 27 12.10 30.79 -22.54
C LEU A 27 12.63 30.06 -23.78
N TYR A 28 13.96 29.88 -23.83
CA TYR A 28 14.62 29.10 -24.88
C TYR A 28 15.05 27.74 -24.37
N PHE A 29 14.68 26.69 -25.09
CA PHE A 29 15.11 25.33 -24.80
C PHE A 29 16.62 25.17 -25.00
N LYS A 30 17.30 24.64 -23.97
CA LYS A 30 18.74 24.35 -24.00
C LYS A 30 19.06 22.87 -24.18
N GLY A 31 18.05 22.00 -24.14
CA GLY A 31 18.24 20.56 -24.19
C GLY A 31 17.89 19.90 -22.88
N ALA A 32 17.53 18.62 -22.96
CA ALA A 32 17.27 17.75 -21.82
C ALA A 32 16.30 18.32 -20.76
N GLY A 33 15.22 18.96 -21.19
CA GLY A 33 14.22 19.57 -20.30
C GLY A 33 14.68 20.86 -19.60
N LYS A 34 15.86 21.41 -19.96
CA LYS A 34 16.37 22.69 -19.42
C LYS A 34 15.98 23.85 -20.35
N TYR A 35 15.55 24.96 -19.75
CA TYR A 35 15.09 26.18 -20.43
C TYR A 35 15.78 27.40 -19.83
N THR A 36 16.16 28.39 -20.63
CA THR A 36 16.84 29.60 -20.16
C THR A 36 16.11 30.86 -20.60
N CYS A 37 15.97 31.81 -19.67
CA CYS A 37 15.45 33.13 -19.98
C CYS A 37 16.54 34.00 -20.65
N PRO A 38 16.29 34.64 -21.80
CA PRO A 38 17.27 35.50 -22.47
C PRO A 38 17.54 36.81 -21.71
N ARG A 39 16.61 37.23 -20.85
CA ARG A 39 16.68 38.52 -20.14
C ARG A 39 17.40 38.39 -18.81
N CYS A 40 16.94 37.48 -17.95
CA CYS A 40 17.50 37.31 -16.60
C CYS A 40 18.47 36.14 -16.47
N HIS A 41 18.67 35.35 -17.54
CA HIS A 41 19.57 34.19 -17.58
C HIS A 41 19.25 33.08 -16.57
N LYS A 42 18.10 33.13 -15.89
CA LYS A 42 17.63 32.04 -15.02
C LYS A 42 17.30 30.79 -15.83
N ILE A 43 17.50 29.64 -15.18
CA ILE A 43 17.24 28.32 -15.73
C ILE A 43 15.94 27.78 -15.12
N TYR A 44 15.12 27.16 -15.96
CA TYR A 44 13.87 26.50 -15.60
C TYR A 44 13.88 25.09 -16.16
N TYR A 45 13.08 24.22 -15.56
CA TYR A 45 13.02 22.80 -15.88
C TYR A 45 11.56 22.38 -16.06
N ASP A 46 11.32 21.51 -17.04
CA ASP A 46 10.11 20.68 -17.05
C ASP A 46 10.31 19.46 -16.12
N TYR A 47 9.27 18.62 -15.96
CA TYR A 47 9.33 17.43 -15.11
C TYR A 47 10.50 16.51 -15.49
N PHE A 48 10.75 16.35 -16.79
CA PHE A 48 11.85 15.52 -17.27
C PHE A 48 13.21 16.11 -16.89
N GLY A 49 13.42 17.40 -17.15
CA GLY A 49 14.64 18.12 -16.83
C GLY A 49 14.91 18.13 -15.33
N PHE A 50 13.86 18.26 -14.52
CA PHE A 50 13.98 18.26 -13.06
C PHE A 50 14.36 16.88 -12.52
N ILE A 51 13.70 15.81 -13.00
CA ILE A 51 14.08 14.43 -12.65
C ILE A 51 15.51 14.14 -13.08
N LYS A 52 15.90 14.60 -14.28
CA LYS A 52 17.25 14.40 -14.78
C LYS A 52 18.29 15.13 -13.93
N GLU A 53 18.06 16.39 -13.56
CA GLU A 53 18.94 17.15 -12.67
C GLU A 53 19.09 16.42 -11.32
N TYR A 54 17.98 15.95 -10.75
CA TYR A 54 18.01 15.16 -9.52
C TYR A 54 18.88 13.91 -9.64
N LEU A 55 18.77 13.16 -10.74
CA LEU A 55 19.58 11.97 -11.00
C LEU A 55 21.06 12.30 -11.28
N GLU A 56 21.35 13.44 -11.90
CA GLU A 56 22.71 13.93 -12.12
C GLU A 56 23.39 14.28 -10.77
N GLU A 57 22.65 14.87 -9.83
CA GLU A 57 23.17 15.28 -8.51
C GLU A 57 23.25 14.13 -7.49
N ASN A 58 22.25 13.25 -7.46
CA ASN A 58 22.09 12.20 -6.42
C ASN A 58 22.47 10.81 -6.92
N GLY A 59 22.71 10.66 -8.22
CA GLY A 59 22.96 9.38 -8.85
C GLY A 59 21.69 8.58 -9.12
N PRO A 60 21.85 7.31 -9.53
CA PRO A 60 20.75 6.46 -9.93
C PRO A 60 19.83 6.11 -8.75
N ALA A 61 18.54 6.43 -8.85
CA ALA A 61 17.56 6.24 -7.77
C ALA A 61 16.28 5.54 -8.27
N PRO A 62 15.56 4.80 -7.39
CA PRO A 62 14.27 4.22 -7.73
C PRO A 62 13.17 5.28 -7.87
N ALA A 63 12.18 5.04 -8.74
CA ALA A 63 11.09 5.99 -9.02
C ALA A 63 10.37 6.52 -7.76
N VAL A 64 10.21 5.68 -6.73
CA VAL A 64 9.59 6.07 -5.45
C VAL A 64 10.41 7.11 -4.70
N GLU A 65 11.73 6.98 -4.72
CA GLU A 65 12.62 7.94 -4.07
C GLU A 65 12.63 9.26 -4.83
N ILE A 66 12.71 9.20 -6.16
CA ILE A 66 12.59 10.37 -7.03
C ILE A 66 11.28 11.10 -6.73
N ALA A 67 10.15 10.39 -6.66
CA ALA A 67 8.85 10.99 -6.36
C ALA A 67 8.84 11.70 -5.00
N ASN A 68 9.38 11.06 -3.96
CA ASN A 68 9.42 11.63 -2.62
C ASN A 68 10.30 12.88 -2.52
N ASN A 69 11.43 12.91 -3.22
CA ASN A 69 12.39 14.01 -3.14
C ASN A 69 12.09 15.15 -4.13
N THR A 70 11.49 14.85 -5.28
CA THR A 70 11.14 15.85 -6.30
C THR A 70 9.71 16.38 -6.17
N GLY A 71 8.82 15.65 -5.48
CA GLY A 71 7.39 15.95 -5.40
C GLY A 71 6.62 15.62 -6.69
N ILE A 72 7.29 15.08 -7.71
CA ILE A 72 6.64 14.65 -8.95
C ILE A 72 5.95 13.31 -8.72
N SER A 73 4.73 13.14 -9.23
CA SER A 73 3.96 11.93 -8.98
C SER A 73 4.59 10.69 -9.62
N LEU A 74 4.39 9.53 -8.99
CA LEU A 74 4.89 8.25 -9.50
C LEU A 74 4.37 7.95 -10.90
N GLU A 75 3.12 8.33 -11.20
CA GLU A 75 2.50 8.12 -12.49
C GLU A 75 3.19 8.90 -13.61
N ILE A 76 3.63 10.13 -13.33
CA ILE A 76 4.40 10.95 -14.28
C ILE A 76 5.77 10.31 -14.53
N ILE A 77 6.45 9.87 -13.47
CA ILE A 77 7.76 9.21 -13.58
C ILE A 77 7.65 7.90 -14.36
N ASP A 78 6.63 7.08 -14.06
CA ASP A 78 6.34 5.83 -14.76
C ASP A 78 6.03 6.08 -16.24
N ALA A 79 5.24 7.13 -16.57
CA ALA A 79 4.97 7.50 -17.96
C ALA A 79 6.24 7.96 -18.72
N LEU A 80 7.13 8.72 -18.08
CA LEU A 80 8.41 9.14 -18.68
C LEU A 80 9.38 7.97 -18.90
N LEU A 81 9.32 6.93 -18.07
CA LEU A 81 10.06 5.68 -18.26
C LEU A 81 9.47 4.86 -19.43
N GLU A 82 8.15 4.75 -19.53
CA GLU A 82 7.46 4.05 -20.62
C GLU A 82 7.72 4.69 -21.98
N ASP A 83 7.69 6.03 -22.05
CA ASP A 83 7.97 6.79 -23.27
C ASP A 83 9.47 6.78 -23.65
N GLY A 84 10.32 6.11 -22.86
CA GLY A 84 11.76 5.97 -23.10
C GLY A 84 12.55 7.26 -22.91
N ARG A 85 11.96 8.28 -22.28
CA ARG A 85 12.65 9.55 -21.99
C ARG A 85 13.62 9.40 -20.81
N LEU A 86 13.27 8.56 -19.83
CA LEU A 86 14.14 8.20 -18.72
C LEU A 86 14.64 6.75 -18.88
N GLU A 87 15.88 6.51 -18.47
CA GLU A 87 16.42 5.16 -18.39
C GLU A 87 16.50 4.70 -16.93
N MET A 88 15.93 3.53 -16.65
CA MET A 88 16.12 2.88 -15.35
C MET A 88 17.56 2.34 -15.26
N PRO A 89 18.26 2.55 -14.12
CA PRO A 89 19.62 2.08 -13.96
C PRO A 89 19.66 0.55 -14.11
N LYS A 90 20.73 0.01 -14.71
CA LYS A 90 20.82 -1.42 -15.07
C LYS A 90 20.59 -2.34 -13.87
N GLU A 91 21.05 -1.94 -12.69
CA GLU A 91 20.91 -2.66 -11.42
C GLU A 91 19.45 -2.82 -10.96
N PHE A 92 18.55 -1.95 -11.45
CA PHE A 92 17.13 -1.97 -11.12
C PHE A 92 16.25 -2.46 -12.28
N LYS A 93 16.80 -2.75 -13.47
CA LYS A 93 15.98 -3.22 -14.61
C LYS A 93 15.21 -4.51 -14.34
N ASP A 94 15.72 -5.35 -13.45
CA ASP A 94 15.12 -6.63 -13.12
C ASP A 94 14.18 -6.60 -11.91
N VAL A 95 14.02 -5.44 -11.23
CA VAL A 95 13.13 -5.36 -10.07
C VAL A 95 11.66 -5.18 -10.47
N LYS A 96 10.78 -5.90 -9.80
CA LYS A 96 9.32 -5.84 -9.94
C LYS A 96 8.71 -4.97 -8.83
N ARG A 97 7.61 -4.28 -9.15
CA ARG A 97 6.79 -3.52 -8.18
C ARG A 97 5.75 -4.44 -7.53
N CYS A 98 5.64 -4.42 -6.21
CA CYS A 98 4.65 -5.22 -5.49
C CYS A 98 3.25 -4.66 -5.70
N GLU A 99 2.32 -5.48 -6.18
CA GLU A 99 0.94 -5.03 -6.45
C GLU A 99 0.14 -4.64 -5.20
N ARG A 100 0.64 -4.99 -4.00
CA ARG A 100 -0.04 -4.68 -2.73
C ARG A 100 0.48 -3.42 -2.06
N CYS A 101 1.80 -3.25 -1.99
CA CYS A 101 2.43 -2.16 -1.23
C CYS A 101 3.35 -1.25 -2.06
N GLY A 102 3.56 -1.55 -3.34
CA GLY A 102 4.41 -0.75 -4.21
C GLY A 102 5.92 -0.96 -4.02
N ALA A 103 6.36 -1.79 -3.08
CA ALA A 103 7.79 -2.06 -2.86
C ALA A 103 8.44 -2.69 -4.10
N LEU A 104 9.68 -2.30 -4.41
CA LEU A 104 10.50 -2.90 -5.46
C LEU A 104 11.25 -4.13 -4.92
N PHE A 105 11.22 -5.24 -5.63
CA PHE A 105 11.85 -6.50 -5.23
C PHE A 105 12.19 -7.38 -6.45
N PRO A 106 13.15 -8.31 -6.36
CA PRO A 106 13.71 -8.95 -7.55
C PRO A 106 12.74 -9.82 -8.36
N VAL A 107 11.86 -10.58 -7.71
CA VAL A 107 11.03 -11.58 -8.39
C VAL A 107 9.69 -11.77 -7.68
N GLY A 108 8.63 -12.01 -8.45
CA GLY A 108 7.29 -12.35 -7.97
C GLY A 108 6.27 -11.21 -8.11
N ARG A 109 5.02 -11.51 -7.75
CA ARG A 109 3.88 -10.56 -7.81
C ARG A 109 3.72 -9.74 -6.52
N TYR A 110 4.10 -10.33 -5.38
CA TYR A 110 4.04 -9.71 -4.06
C TYR A 110 5.38 -9.84 -3.35
N CYS A 111 5.79 -8.80 -2.62
CA CYS A 111 7.00 -8.86 -1.81
C CYS A 111 6.82 -9.85 -0.64
N GLN A 112 7.94 -10.36 -0.13
CA GLN A 112 7.97 -11.34 0.96
C GLN A 112 7.14 -10.90 2.17
N LYS A 113 7.27 -9.64 2.60
CA LYS A 113 6.50 -9.07 3.71
C LYS A 113 4.99 -9.12 3.49
N CYS A 114 4.53 -8.85 2.26
CA CYS A 114 3.11 -8.92 1.91
C CYS A 114 2.59 -10.36 1.87
N ILE A 115 3.41 -11.31 1.44
CA ILE A 115 3.09 -12.74 1.48
C ILE A 115 2.95 -13.20 2.94
N GLU A 116 3.95 -12.93 3.77
CA GLU A 116 3.97 -13.31 5.19
C GLU A 116 2.78 -12.73 5.96
N ASN A 117 2.46 -11.45 5.75
CA ASN A 117 1.28 -10.82 6.37
C ASN A 117 -0.03 -11.52 5.99
N THR A 118 -0.13 -12.00 4.75
CA THR A 118 -1.31 -12.73 4.27
C THR A 118 -1.40 -14.11 4.93
N SER A 119 -0.30 -14.85 4.95
CA SER A 119 -0.21 -16.16 5.60
C SER A 119 -0.54 -16.08 7.10
N ASN A 120 -0.02 -15.06 7.78
CA ASN A 120 -0.30 -14.81 9.19
C ASN A 120 -1.77 -14.46 9.43
N GLY A 121 -2.36 -13.63 8.56
CA GLY A 121 -3.80 -13.32 8.62
C GLY A 121 -4.66 -14.57 8.53
N ILE A 122 -4.38 -15.45 7.55
CA ILE A 122 -5.10 -16.72 7.36
C ILE A 122 -4.94 -17.63 8.59
N MET A 123 -3.72 -17.79 9.11
CA MET A 123 -3.46 -18.60 10.29
C MET A 123 -4.23 -18.12 11.54
N ASN A 124 -4.37 -16.81 11.71
CA ASN A 124 -5.12 -16.25 12.83
C ASN A 124 -6.62 -16.55 12.73
N ILE A 125 -7.20 -16.47 11.52
CA ILE A 125 -8.62 -16.82 11.30
C ILE A 125 -8.90 -18.27 11.75
N PHE A 126 -8.05 -19.22 11.36
CA PHE A 126 -8.22 -20.63 11.77
C PHE A 126 -8.11 -20.82 13.29
N LYS A 127 -7.16 -20.13 13.94
CA LYS A 127 -7.02 -20.17 15.40
C LYS A 127 -8.24 -19.59 16.11
N ASP A 128 -8.79 -18.50 15.60
CA ASP A 128 -9.96 -17.84 16.16
C ASP A 128 -11.21 -18.72 16.02
N GLU A 129 -11.40 -19.38 14.87
CA GLU A 129 -12.49 -20.36 14.69
C GLU A 129 -12.39 -21.51 15.69
N GLU A 130 -11.19 -22.07 15.88
CA GLU A 130 -10.98 -23.16 16.83
C GLU A 130 -11.22 -22.71 18.28
N ALA A 131 -10.74 -21.52 18.65
CA ALA A 131 -10.97 -20.93 19.96
C ALA A 131 -12.47 -20.68 20.21
N GLN A 132 -13.21 -20.18 19.21
CA GLN A 132 -14.65 -20.01 19.30
C GLN A 132 -15.36 -21.35 19.49
N ARG A 133 -15.06 -22.37 18.67
CA ARG A 133 -15.63 -23.72 18.81
C ARG A 133 -15.39 -24.30 20.21
N ARG A 134 -14.18 -24.14 20.75
CA ARG A 134 -13.85 -24.57 22.13
C ARG A 134 -14.67 -23.83 23.18
N LYS A 135 -14.86 -22.51 23.04
CA LYS A 135 -15.71 -21.70 23.94
C LYS A 135 -17.16 -22.17 23.91
N PHE A 136 -17.72 -22.41 22.72
CA PHE A 136 -19.09 -22.93 22.56
C PHE A 136 -19.27 -24.35 23.14
N ALA A 137 -18.29 -25.24 22.95
CA ALA A 137 -18.35 -26.58 23.55
C ALA A 137 -18.36 -26.52 25.08
N LYS A 138 -17.53 -25.64 25.67
CA LYS A 138 -17.44 -25.46 27.12
C LYS A 138 -18.69 -24.81 27.71
N SER A 139 -19.31 -23.85 27.02
CA SER A 139 -20.57 -23.24 27.47
C SER A 139 -21.74 -24.23 27.41
N ARG A 140 -21.78 -25.12 26.43
CA ARG A 140 -22.78 -26.20 26.35
C ARG A 140 -22.63 -27.20 27.50
N LEU A 141 -21.41 -27.70 27.73
CA LEU A 141 -21.10 -28.64 28.81
C LEU A 141 -21.44 -28.08 30.21
N THR A 142 -21.18 -26.79 30.44
CA THR A 142 -21.50 -26.15 31.72
C THR A 142 -23.00 -26.07 31.95
N ARG A 143 -23.78 -25.68 30.93
CA ARG A 143 -25.25 -25.65 30.99
C ARG A 143 -25.85 -27.04 31.23
N ASP A 144 -25.33 -28.07 30.55
CA ASP A 144 -25.81 -29.45 30.70
C ASP A 144 -25.54 -29.98 32.13
N ASN A 145 -24.37 -29.67 32.69
CA ASN A 145 -24.02 -30.02 34.07
C ASN A 145 -24.89 -29.29 35.11
N GLU A 146 -25.19 -28.02 34.88
CA GLU A 146 -26.06 -27.23 35.75
C GLU A 146 -27.49 -27.77 35.75
N THR A 147 -28.02 -28.11 34.57
CA THR A 147 -29.34 -28.74 34.41
C THR A 147 -29.41 -30.07 35.16
N LYS A 148 -28.36 -30.90 35.07
CA LYS A 148 -28.28 -32.17 35.79
C LYS A 148 -28.25 -31.99 37.31
N ARG A 149 -27.45 -31.04 37.81
CA ARG A 149 -27.42 -30.69 39.25
C ARG A 149 -28.76 -30.21 39.75
N GLN A 150 -29.47 -29.41 38.96
CA GLN A 150 -30.80 -28.92 39.32
C GLN A 150 -31.80 -30.07 39.43
N TYR A 151 -31.84 -30.97 38.44
CA TYR A 151 -32.69 -32.16 38.48
C TYR A 151 -32.40 -33.04 39.70
N GLU A 152 -31.12 -33.26 40.04
CA GLU A 152 -30.74 -34.04 41.23
C GLU A 152 -31.23 -33.38 42.52
N LYS A 153 -31.15 -32.04 42.64
CA LYS A 153 -31.70 -31.30 43.78
C LYS A 153 -33.21 -31.44 43.88
N ASP A 154 -33.93 -31.21 42.78
CA ASP A 154 -35.39 -31.26 42.75
C ASP A 154 -35.90 -32.67 43.07
N LYS A 155 -35.21 -33.70 42.58
CA LYS A 155 -35.49 -35.10 42.92
C LYS A 155 -35.29 -35.39 44.40
N MET A 156 -34.21 -34.87 45.01
CA MET A 156 -33.96 -35.05 46.44
C MET A 156 -35.00 -34.33 47.30
N HIS A 157 -35.41 -33.13 46.91
CA HIS A 157 -36.49 -32.40 47.57
C HIS A 157 -37.79 -33.20 47.56
N TYR A 158 -38.18 -33.74 46.40
CA TYR A 158 -39.37 -34.60 46.28
C TYR A 158 -39.32 -35.85 47.16
N LEU A 159 -38.18 -36.56 47.17
CA LEU A 159 -38.02 -37.77 47.98
C LEU A 159 -38.04 -37.49 49.50
N ASN A 160 -37.60 -36.31 49.93
CA ASN A 160 -37.65 -35.89 51.32
C ASN A 160 -39.09 -35.60 51.78
N HIS A 161 -39.89 -34.89 50.98
CA HIS A 161 -41.32 -34.67 51.27
C HIS A 161 -42.09 -35.99 51.48
N ILE A 162 -41.89 -36.98 50.60
CA ILE A 162 -42.53 -38.31 50.73
C ILE A 162 -42.12 -39.06 52.02
N ARG A 163 -40.96 -38.74 52.61
CA ARG A 163 -40.50 -39.35 53.87
C ARG A 163 -41.10 -38.67 55.09
N GLU A 164 -41.39 -37.38 55.00
CA GLU A 164 -42.02 -36.59 56.06
C GLU A 164 -43.52 -36.89 56.16
N ASP A 165 -44.21 -37.06 55.03
CA ASP A 165 -45.64 -37.42 54.96
C ASP A 165 -45.95 -38.85 55.46
N ARG A 166 -44.93 -39.69 55.70
CA ARG A 166 -45.06 -41.07 56.18
C ARG A 166 -44.77 -41.25 57.67
N LYS A 167 -44.52 -40.17 58.41
CA LYS A 167 -44.37 -40.16 59.87
C LYS A 167 -45.62 -39.60 60.54
#